data_AF-A0A9E2IIP1-F1
#
_entry.id   AF-A0A9E2IIP1-F1
#
_cell.length_a   1.000
_cell.length_b   1.000
_cell.length_c   1.000
_cell.angle_alpha   90.00
_cell.angle_beta   90.00
_cell.angle_gamma   90.00
#
_symmetry.space_group_name_H-M   'P 1'
#
loop_
_entity.id
_entity.type
_entity.pdbx_description
1 polymer ?
#
loop_
_entity_poly.entity_id
_entity_poly.type
_entity_poly.pdbx_seq_one_letter_code
_entity_poly.pdbx_strand_id
1 'polypeptide(L)'
;MKIAVIGSGAIGGLLAGYLSKIGEDVVLVCRSESARIISRDGISISGVRGTHTIKIKAVSVLGEHVDLVILATKTQDLKEALIANKKYVSAAMVLTTQNGVAADTIVSEYADAKNIISSIVMFGATSLEAGRIVHNFEGTWVLGKPFGASGDDVKEVADVLEKIIPVEVSSDITGMKWLKVFVNSSNCIPAILGKSMQECFTNLDACAVTMGIWQEGLGAVGKAGIKLVSLPDFPLERLTKLAGLPVSESAKIFSGIMTNLSKEPVYGSILQSIKRKKSSEIDYINGAFVALGKQHSFHTPLNKRLVEMVHKVEQTGMFFSFDEFVEKAKNLIPQKRVHNADAVNTPFPKLKLTVSKVEGECYHGYKIGDEIILEDFTHAPKHFCLGLAHALFPVIYALSFGAKFPFRDNQRTLPVTCPDGGKLEFKAEILAQDGTIESIEKDPNHKGPNPKDMVLEVVRAKGHCAYKYKLGDTFEVKGLKCPEGFCGAAYHCAFPALFALNFGAKFFFMDDPEGIDTVTCPDGGNIVFKVSRR
;
A
#
# COMPACT_ATOMS: atom_id res chain seq x y z
N MET A 1 10.27 40.93 -8.06
CA MET A 1 9.29 40.04 -8.69
C MET A 1 7.90 40.55 -8.32
N LYS A 2 6.97 40.62 -9.27
CA LYS A 2 5.56 40.96 -9.01
C LYS A 2 4.74 39.69 -8.85
N ILE A 3 4.03 39.58 -7.73
CA ILE A 3 3.41 38.34 -7.28
C ILE A 3 1.89 38.50 -7.20
N ALA A 4 1.14 37.65 -7.88
CA ALA A 4 -0.28 37.47 -7.66
C ALA A 4 -0.53 36.28 -6.75
N VAL A 5 -1.27 36.47 -5.67
CA VAL A 5 -1.80 35.35 -4.87
C VAL A 5 -3.27 35.20 -5.19
N ILE A 6 -3.68 34.07 -5.78
CA ILE A 6 -5.08 33.81 -6.13
C ILE A 6 -5.72 32.94 -5.05
N GLY A 7 -6.62 33.54 -4.28
CA GLY A 7 -7.34 32.91 -3.18
C GLY A 7 -6.96 33.48 -1.80
N SER A 8 -7.86 34.26 -1.19
CA SER A 8 -7.66 34.84 0.16
C SER A 8 -8.03 33.89 1.30
N GLY A 9 -7.86 32.58 1.11
CA GLY A 9 -8.07 31.57 2.13
C GLY A 9 -6.96 31.59 3.19
N ALA A 10 -6.90 30.53 4.01
CA ALA A 10 -5.91 30.43 5.07
C ALA A 10 -4.46 30.56 4.56
N ILE A 11 -4.09 29.76 3.55
CA ILE A 11 -2.74 29.76 2.97
C ILE A 11 -2.50 31.06 2.19
N GLY A 12 -3.34 31.39 1.21
CA GLY A 12 -3.11 32.57 0.37
C GLY A 12 -3.15 33.89 1.14
N GLY A 13 -4.02 34.03 2.15
CA GLY A 13 -4.03 35.20 3.03
C GLY A 13 -2.75 35.32 3.87
N LEU A 14 -2.25 34.19 4.39
CA LEU A 14 -0.98 34.17 5.13
C LEU A 14 0.19 34.60 4.24
N LEU A 15 0.31 33.97 3.06
CA LEU A 15 1.38 34.21 2.11
C LEU A 15 1.36 35.65 1.60
N ALA A 16 0.20 36.14 1.16
CA ALA A 16 0.04 37.49 0.67
C ALA A 16 0.38 38.52 1.75
N GLY A 17 -0.09 38.32 2.98
CA GLY A 17 0.20 39.22 4.08
C GLY A 17 1.68 39.24 4.48
N TYR A 18 2.37 38.08 4.53
CA TYR A 18 3.80 38.05 4.85
C TYR A 18 4.69 38.58 3.72
N LEU A 19 4.40 38.26 2.46
CA LEU A 19 5.13 38.83 1.33
C LEU A 19 4.97 40.36 1.28
N SER A 20 3.75 40.87 1.46
CA SER A 20 3.52 42.33 1.57
C SER A 20 4.21 42.94 2.78
N LYS A 21 4.30 42.24 3.91
CA LYS A 21 4.98 42.73 5.12
C LYS A 21 6.46 43.01 4.88
N ILE A 22 7.12 42.18 4.08
CA ILE A 22 8.55 42.34 3.74
C ILE A 22 8.78 43.26 2.52
N GLY A 23 7.72 43.87 1.98
CA GLY A 23 7.81 44.86 0.91
C GLY A 23 7.81 44.31 -0.51
N GLU A 24 7.47 43.03 -0.73
CA GLU A 24 7.30 42.49 -2.09
C GLU A 24 6.05 43.10 -2.77
N ASP A 25 6.07 43.24 -4.10
CA ASP A 25 4.94 43.74 -4.90
C ASP A 25 3.89 42.64 -5.06
N VAL A 26 2.88 42.65 -4.18
CA VAL A 26 1.86 41.60 -4.09
C VAL A 26 0.47 42.15 -4.39
N VAL A 27 -0.26 41.44 -5.26
CA VAL A 27 -1.69 41.61 -5.45
C VAL A 27 -2.44 40.33 -5.01
N LEU A 28 -3.42 40.49 -4.12
CA LEU A 28 -4.28 39.39 -3.68
C LEU A 28 -5.57 39.37 -4.50
N VAL A 29 -5.83 38.25 -5.18
CA VAL A 29 -7.06 38.03 -5.95
C VAL A 29 -8.02 37.20 -5.12
N CYS A 30 -9.24 37.70 -4.92
CA CYS A 30 -10.26 37.02 -4.13
C CYS A 30 -11.67 37.41 -4.56
N ARG A 31 -12.70 36.80 -3.96
CA ARG A 31 -14.09 37.17 -4.28
C ARG A 31 -14.33 38.64 -3.97
N SER A 32 -15.16 39.31 -4.76
CA SER A 32 -15.37 40.78 -4.70
C SER A 32 -15.64 41.32 -3.30
N GLU A 33 -16.42 40.60 -2.49
CA GLU A 33 -16.70 41.00 -1.12
C GLU A 33 -15.46 40.93 -0.21
N SER A 34 -14.69 39.85 -0.32
CA SER A 34 -13.41 39.73 0.39
C SER A 34 -12.40 40.80 -0.08
N ALA A 35 -12.38 41.13 -1.38
CA ALA A 35 -11.49 42.15 -1.91
C ALA A 35 -11.79 43.54 -1.32
N ARG A 36 -13.08 43.89 -1.15
CA ARG A 36 -13.50 45.15 -0.49
C ARG A 36 -13.05 45.20 0.96
N ILE A 37 -13.35 44.15 1.73
CA ILE A 37 -13.00 44.06 3.16
C ILE A 37 -11.48 44.16 3.32
N ILE A 38 -10.72 43.36 2.56
CA ILE A 38 -9.26 43.31 2.67
C ILE A 38 -8.62 44.61 2.19
N SER A 39 -9.13 45.25 1.13
CA SER A 39 -8.59 46.55 0.68
C SER A 39 -8.82 47.65 1.71
N ARG A 40 -9.99 47.64 2.38
CA ARG A 40 -10.31 48.62 3.43
C ARG A 40 -9.49 48.37 4.70
N ASP A 41 -9.48 47.14 5.20
CA ASP A 41 -9.00 46.82 6.55
C ASP A 41 -7.55 46.31 6.54
N GLY A 42 -7.12 45.68 5.45
CA GLY A 42 -5.87 44.92 5.35
C GLY A 42 -6.07 43.44 5.71
N ILE A 43 -4.97 42.70 5.77
CA ILE A 43 -4.93 41.33 6.30
C ILE A 43 -4.34 41.37 7.71
N SER A 44 -5.09 40.87 8.68
CA SER A 44 -4.61 40.61 10.03
C SER A 44 -4.17 39.15 10.16
N ILE A 45 -2.92 38.94 10.53
CA ILE A 45 -2.32 37.63 10.79
C ILE A 45 -1.96 37.57 12.27
N SER A 46 -2.48 36.59 13.00
CA SER A 46 -2.09 36.26 14.38
C SER A 46 -1.45 34.87 14.47
N GLY A 47 -1.01 34.45 15.66
CA GLY A 47 -0.54 33.09 15.92
C GLY A 47 0.95 33.04 16.27
N VAL A 48 1.67 32.04 15.74
CA VAL A 48 3.04 31.69 16.18
C VAL A 48 4.09 32.78 15.97
N ARG A 49 3.83 33.76 15.09
CA ARG A 49 4.71 34.93 14.86
C ARG A 49 4.16 36.23 15.45
N GLY A 50 3.24 36.14 16.40
CA GLY A 50 2.52 37.29 16.94
C GLY A 50 1.48 37.84 15.97
N THR A 51 0.99 39.05 16.26
CA THR A 51 -0.10 39.70 15.52
C THR A 51 0.39 40.86 14.68
N HIS A 52 0.02 40.88 13.40
CA HIS A 52 0.37 41.91 12.43
C HIS A 52 -0.84 42.24 11.55
N THR A 53 -1.03 43.51 11.20
CA THR A 53 -2.04 43.91 10.21
C THR A 53 -1.35 44.64 9.06
N ILE A 54 -1.54 44.13 7.84
CA ILE A 54 -0.80 44.56 6.65
C ILE A 54 -1.80 45.09 5.63
N LYS A 55 -1.57 46.31 5.13
CA LYS A 55 -2.30 46.83 3.98
C LYS A 55 -1.78 46.16 2.71
N ILE A 56 -2.71 45.68 1.89
CA ILE A 56 -2.41 44.96 0.66
C ILE A 56 -3.45 45.29 -0.40
N LYS A 57 -3.01 45.34 -1.66
CA LYS A 57 -3.90 45.50 -2.80
C LYS A 57 -4.70 44.21 -2.99
N ALA A 58 -6.02 44.27 -2.84
CA ALA A 58 -6.90 43.15 -3.10
C ALA A 58 -7.87 43.46 -4.25
N VAL A 59 -8.02 42.53 -5.19
CA VAL A 59 -8.83 42.70 -6.40
C VAL A 59 -9.68 41.45 -6.66
N SER A 60 -10.73 41.58 -7.47
CA SER A 60 -11.58 40.43 -7.86
C SER A 60 -11.00 39.61 -9.01
N VAL A 61 -10.28 40.27 -9.92
CA VAL A 61 -9.61 39.69 -11.09
C VAL A 61 -8.31 40.45 -11.32
N LEU A 62 -7.28 39.78 -11.83
CA LEU A 62 -6.04 40.45 -12.21
C LEU A 62 -6.28 41.48 -13.33
N GLY A 63 -5.62 42.62 -13.22
CA GLY A 63 -5.67 43.71 -14.19
C GLY A 63 -4.33 44.03 -14.85
N GLU A 64 -3.28 43.31 -14.47
CA GLU A 64 -1.90 43.62 -14.83
C GLU A 64 -1.06 42.34 -14.92
N HIS A 65 0.03 42.40 -15.70
CA HIS A 65 1.00 41.33 -15.79
C HIS A 65 1.74 41.15 -14.46
N VAL A 66 2.06 39.90 -14.15
CA VAL A 66 2.79 39.48 -12.95
C VAL A 66 3.82 38.42 -13.34
N ASP A 67 4.89 38.30 -12.57
CA ASP A 67 5.97 37.35 -12.83
C ASP A 67 5.63 35.96 -12.26
N LEU A 68 4.95 35.94 -11.10
CA LEU A 68 4.56 34.74 -10.37
C LEU A 68 3.08 34.78 -9.96
N VAL A 69 2.36 33.69 -10.24
CA VAL A 69 1.03 33.41 -9.71
C VAL A 69 1.10 32.28 -8.69
N ILE A 70 0.76 32.56 -7.43
CA ILE A 70 0.58 31.57 -6.38
C ILE A 70 -0.90 31.20 -6.30
N LEU A 71 -1.25 30.00 -6.73
CA LEU A 71 -2.61 29.48 -6.68
C LEU A 71 -2.89 28.90 -5.30
N ALA A 72 -3.66 29.61 -4.49
CA ALA A 72 -4.02 29.26 -3.12
C ALA A 72 -5.54 29.04 -2.92
N THR A 73 -6.29 28.85 -4.00
CA THR A 73 -7.67 28.37 -3.95
C THR A 73 -7.72 26.89 -3.55
N LYS A 74 -8.92 26.42 -3.22
CA LYS A 74 -9.16 24.98 -3.10
C LYS A 74 -9.08 24.31 -4.48
N THR A 75 -8.75 23.02 -4.52
CA THR A 75 -8.56 22.28 -5.78
C THR A 75 -9.82 22.30 -6.64
N GLN A 76 -11.00 22.16 -6.03
CA GLN A 76 -12.28 22.27 -6.73
C GLN A 76 -12.57 23.67 -7.31
N ASP A 77 -11.98 24.72 -6.76
CA ASP A 77 -12.17 26.11 -7.18
C ASP A 77 -11.11 26.55 -8.22
N LEU A 78 -10.10 25.71 -8.51
CA LEU A 78 -8.99 26.06 -9.41
C LEU A 78 -9.48 26.44 -10.80
N LYS A 79 -10.36 25.63 -11.39
CA LYS A 79 -10.80 25.82 -12.78
C LYS A 79 -11.46 27.18 -13.01
N GLU A 80 -12.35 27.58 -12.11
CA GLU A 80 -13.01 28.89 -12.16
C GLU A 80 -11.99 30.03 -12.03
N ALA A 81 -11.08 29.92 -11.06
CA ALA A 81 -10.04 30.92 -10.82
C ALA A 81 -9.07 31.06 -12.00
N LEU A 82 -8.68 29.95 -12.63
CA LEU A 82 -7.82 29.89 -13.81
C LEU A 82 -8.51 30.53 -15.02
N ILE A 83 -9.79 30.22 -15.27
CA ILE A 83 -10.55 30.81 -16.37
C ILE A 83 -10.64 32.33 -16.21
N ALA A 84 -11.01 32.81 -15.01
CA ALA A 84 -11.16 34.23 -14.74
C ALA A 84 -9.86 35.02 -14.92
N ASN A 85 -8.70 34.39 -14.73
CA ASN A 85 -7.38 35.04 -14.78
C ASN A 85 -6.50 34.53 -15.93
N LYS A 86 -7.06 33.80 -16.91
CA LYS A 86 -6.33 33.02 -17.91
C LYS A 86 -5.21 33.82 -18.60
N LYS A 87 -5.52 35.05 -19.04
CA LYS A 87 -4.58 35.95 -19.73
C LYS A 87 -3.28 36.15 -18.96
N TYR A 88 -3.35 36.28 -17.64
CA TYR A 88 -2.20 36.56 -16.79
C TYR A 88 -1.53 35.29 -16.31
N VAL A 89 -2.32 34.26 -15.97
CA VAL A 89 -1.81 32.95 -15.55
C VAL A 89 -0.97 32.30 -16.66
N SER A 90 -1.41 32.35 -17.91
CA SER A 90 -0.68 31.74 -19.03
C SER A 90 0.64 32.42 -19.37
N ALA A 91 0.88 33.64 -18.85
CA ALA A 91 2.05 34.45 -19.12
C ALA A 91 3.04 34.53 -17.96
N ALA A 92 2.75 33.85 -16.84
CA ALA A 92 3.54 33.90 -15.60
C ALA A 92 4.07 32.50 -15.22
N MET A 93 5.00 32.46 -14.27
CA MET A 93 5.25 31.24 -13.50
C MET A 93 4.04 30.95 -12.61
N VAL A 94 3.68 29.69 -12.44
CA VAL A 94 2.49 29.29 -11.68
C VAL A 94 2.87 28.30 -10.59
N LEU A 95 2.73 28.72 -9.33
CA LEU A 95 2.98 27.89 -8.15
C LEU A 95 1.67 27.30 -7.62
N THR A 96 1.54 25.98 -7.64
CA THR A 96 0.40 25.28 -7.02
C THR A 96 0.66 25.05 -5.53
N THR A 97 -0.36 25.23 -4.68
CA THR A 97 -0.25 25.04 -3.22
C THR A 97 -1.28 24.06 -2.65
N GLN A 98 -2.02 23.38 -3.53
CA GLN A 98 -3.13 22.52 -3.15
C GLN A 98 -2.63 21.21 -2.52
N ASN A 99 -3.41 20.67 -1.59
CA ASN A 99 -3.23 19.29 -1.14
C ASN A 99 -3.68 18.33 -2.24
N GLY A 100 -3.10 17.12 -2.25
CA GLY A 100 -3.38 16.15 -3.30
C GLY A 100 -2.41 16.28 -4.48
N VAL A 101 -2.73 15.57 -5.56
CA VAL A 101 -1.85 15.44 -6.74
C VAL A 101 -2.45 16.01 -8.03
N ALA A 102 -3.73 16.39 -8.02
CA ALA A 102 -4.45 16.76 -9.24
C ALA A 102 -4.14 18.17 -9.75
N ALA A 103 -3.77 19.09 -8.86
CA ALA A 103 -3.67 20.51 -9.17
C ALA A 103 -2.71 20.81 -10.34
N ASP A 104 -1.57 20.15 -10.41
CA ASP A 104 -0.56 20.42 -11.44
C ASP A 104 -1.09 20.07 -12.84
N THR A 105 -1.79 18.94 -12.95
CA THR A 105 -2.44 18.51 -14.19
C THR A 105 -3.60 19.44 -14.57
N ILE A 106 -4.39 19.89 -13.61
CA ILE A 106 -5.47 20.86 -13.88
C ILE A 106 -4.88 22.17 -14.42
N VAL A 107 -3.78 22.64 -13.83
CA VAL A 107 -3.14 23.90 -14.22
C VAL A 107 -2.46 23.79 -15.59
N SER A 108 -1.95 22.61 -15.97
CA SER A 108 -1.31 22.40 -17.28
C SER A 108 -2.28 22.51 -18.46
N GLU A 109 -3.59 22.48 -18.23
CA GLU A 109 -4.61 22.81 -19.24
C GLU A 109 -4.69 24.32 -19.54
N TYR A 110 -4.11 25.18 -18.68
CA TYR A 110 -4.26 26.64 -18.72
C TYR A 110 -2.93 27.41 -18.79
N ALA A 111 -1.82 26.78 -18.41
CA ALA A 111 -0.47 27.34 -18.47
C ALA A 111 0.49 26.32 -19.09
N ASP A 112 1.57 26.82 -19.72
CA ASP A 112 2.63 25.96 -20.25
C ASP A 112 3.24 25.12 -19.12
N ALA A 113 3.35 23.81 -19.31
CA ALA A 113 3.86 22.86 -18.32
C ALA A 113 5.24 23.28 -17.78
N LYS A 114 6.08 23.90 -18.61
CA LYS A 114 7.40 24.39 -18.20
C LYS A 114 7.34 25.53 -17.16
N ASN A 115 6.25 26.29 -17.11
CA ASN A 115 6.08 27.42 -16.19
C ASN A 115 5.44 27.00 -14.86
N ILE A 116 5.02 25.72 -14.73
CA ILE A 116 4.36 25.22 -13.54
C ILE A 116 5.42 24.80 -12.51
N ILE A 117 5.24 25.25 -11.28
CA ILE A 117 5.99 24.85 -10.10
C ILE A 117 4.97 24.26 -9.13
N SER A 118 5.28 23.09 -8.58
CA SER A 118 4.45 22.45 -7.59
C SER A 118 5.02 22.68 -6.20
N SER A 119 4.15 22.66 -5.18
CA SER A 119 4.60 22.70 -3.80
C SER A 119 3.85 21.79 -2.84
N ILE A 120 4.45 21.61 -1.66
CA ILE A 120 3.87 20.92 -0.50
C ILE A 120 3.99 21.84 0.71
N VAL A 121 2.83 22.22 1.24
CA VAL A 121 2.73 23.05 2.44
C VAL A 121 2.84 22.16 3.69
N MET A 122 3.88 22.36 4.51
CA MET A 122 4.05 21.68 5.80
C MET A 122 3.80 22.59 7.02
N PHE A 123 3.42 23.85 6.82
CA PHE A 123 2.95 24.75 7.87
C PHE A 123 1.41 24.79 7.94
N GLY A 124 0.87 25.32 9.04
CA GLY A 124 -0.57 25.34 9.30
C GLY A 124 -1.15 26.74 9.37
N ALA A 125 -2.28 26.99 8.69
CA ALA A 125 -3.01 28.25 8.83
C ALA A 125 -4.52 28.04 8.88
N THR A 126 -5.21 28.97 9.52
CA THR A 126 -6.68 29.01 9.61
C THR A 126 -7.18 30.38 9.15
N SER A 127 -8.15 30.41 8.23
CA SER A 127 -8.91 31.64 7.93
C SER A 127 -10.17 31.67 8.77
N LEU A 128 -10.30 32.69 9.61
CA LEU A 128 -11.48 32.88 10.48
C LEU A 128 -12.60 33.56 9.70
N GLU A 129 -12.24 34.63 8.99
CA GLU A 129 -13.11 35.42 8.11
C GLU A 129 -12.25 36.14 7.06
N ALA A 130 -12.87 36.94 6.18
CA ALA A 130 -12.16 37.69 5.16
C ALA A 130 -11.12 38.63 5.81
N GLY A 131 -9.85 38.46 5.44
CA GLY A 131 -8.75 39.27 5.97
C GLY A 131 -8.29 38.90 7.38
N ARG A 132 -8.83 37.86 8.04
CA ARG A 132 -8.34 37.39 9.36
C ARG A 132 -7.81 35.97 9.30
N ILE A 133 -6.52 35.84 9.56
CA ILE A 133 -5.75 34.60 9.44
C ILE A 133 -5.03 34.30 10.75
N VAL A 134 -5.01 33.03 11.15
CA VAL A 134 -4.18 32.51 12.24
C VAL A 134 -3.10 31.62 11.64
N HIS A 135 -1.83 31.94 11.88
CA HIS A 135 -0.69 31.07 11.63
C HIS A 135 -0.57 30.07 12.79
N ASN A 136 -1.03 28.84 12.57
CA ASN A 136 -1.20 27.84 13.63
C ASN A 136 0.15 27.27 14.09
N PHE A 137 1.03 26.92 13.14
CA PHE A 137 2.34 26.33 13.40
C PHE A 137 3.28 26.52 12.21
N GLU A 138 4.57 26.65 12.50
CA GLU A 138 5.66 26.73 11.52
C GLU A 138 5.88 25.39 10.80
N GLY A 139 6.50 25.44 9.63
CA GLY A 139 6.92 24.26 8.89
C GLY A 139 7.57 24.62 7.56
N THR A 140 8.18 23.62 6.92
CA THR A 140 8.86 23.80 5.63
C THR A 140 7.87 23.90 4.48
N TRP A 141 8.21 24.66 3.44
CA TRP A 141 7.50 24.69 2.17
C TRP A 141 8.36 24.04 1.10
N VAL A 142 7.94 22.86 0.64
CA VAL A 142 8.71 22.12 -0.36
C VAL A 142 8.27 22.54 -1.75
N LEU A 143 9.21 22.88 -2.63
CA LEU A 143 8.97 23.29 -4.02
C LEU A 143 9.65 22.33 -4.99
N GLY A 144 9.12 22.18 -6.19
CA GLY A 144 9.80 21.43 -7.26
C GLY A 144 9.00 21.40 -8.56
N LYS A 145 9.59 20.85 -9.63
CA LYS A 145 8.90 20.70 -10.91
C LYS A 145 8.02 19.45 -10.95
N PRO A 146 6.72 19.58 -11.25
CA PRO A 146 5.87 18.42 -11.54
C PRO A 146 6.11 17.87 -12.95
N PHE A 147 6.65 18.69 -13.86
CA PHE A 147 6.95 18.33 -15.25
C PHE A 147 8.39 18.72 -15.58
N GLY A 148 9.28 17.73 -15.68
CA GLY A 148 10.71 17.95 -15.93
C GLY A 148 11.53 18.18 -14.66
N ALA A 149 12.80 18.56 -14.83
CA ALA A 149 13.73 18.80 -13.72
C ALA A 149 13.65 20.24 -13.21
N SER A 150 13.83 20.42 -11.89
CA SER A 150 13.94 21.74 -11.27
C SER A 150 15.16 22.50 -11.80
N GLY A 151 14.97 23.76 -12.18
CA GLY A 151 16.01 24.65 -12.69
C GLY A 151 16.07 25.99 -11.96
N ASP A 152 16.66 27.00 -12.60
CA ASP A 152 16.86 28.34 -12.03
C ASP A 152 15.54 29.04 -11.67
N ASP A 153 14.45 28.71 -12.37
CA ASP A 153 13.12 29.27 -12.11
C ASP A 153 12.53 28.84 -10.77
N VAL A 154 12.68 27.56 -10.40
CA VAL A 154 12.28 27.07 -9.06
C VAL A 154 13.11 27.74 -7.98
N LYS A 155 14.40 27.95 -8.23
CA LYS A 155 15.31 28.62 -7.30
C LYS A 155 14.94 30.09 -7.11
N GLU A 156 14.66 30.82 -8.19
CA GLU A 156 14.22 32.22 -8.12
C GLU A 156 12.97 32.37 -7.26
N VAL A 157 11.99 31.48 -7.44
CA VAL A 157 10.78 31.45 -6.62
C VAL A 157 11.10 31.05 -5.17
N ALA A 158 11.96 30.06 -4.95
CA ALA A 158 12.37 29.64 -3.62
C ALA A 158 13.03 30.78 -2.84
N ASP A 159 13.97 31.52 -3.44
CA ASP A 159 14.69 32.63 -2.82
C ASP A 159 13.75 33.75 -2.32
N VAL A 160 12.64 33.99 -3.04
CA VAL A 160 11.61 34.96 -2.64
C VAL A 160 10.78 34.43 -1.47
N LEU A 161 10.35 33.17 -1.54
CA LEU A 161 9.46 32.58 -0.53
C LEU A 161 10.20 32.22 0.76
N GLU A 162 11.50 31.91 0.70
CA GLU A 162 12.34 31.57 1.84
C GLU A 162 12.41 32.71 2.87
N LYS A 163 12.26 33.97 2.40
CA LYS A 163 12.19 35.16 3.25
C LYS A 163 11.00 35.15 4.22
N ILE A 164 9.94 34.38 3.92
CA ILE A 164 8.72 34.32 4.74
C ILE A 164 8.48 32.96 5.37
N ILE A 165 8.87 31.86 4.74
CA ILE A 165 8.68 30.49 5.24
C ILE A 165 9.90 29.67 4.82
N PRO A 166 10.49 28.80 5.67
CA PRO A 166 11.60 27.95 5.26
C PRO A 166 11.25 27.14 4.01
N VAL A 167 12.10 27.17 2.97
CA VAL A 167 11.87 26.48 1.70
C VAL A 167 12.86 25.33 1.50
N GLU A 168 12.38 24.22 0.93
CA GLU A 168 13.22 23.13 0.45
C GLU A 168 12.91 22.86 -1.03
N VAL A 169 13.94 22.79 -1.88
CA VAL A 169 13.78 22.45 -3.29
C VAL A 169 13.96 20.95 -3.49
N SER A 170 12.90 20.28 -3.93
CA SER A 170 12.86 18.86 -4.23
C SER A 170 13.22 18.58 -5.69
N SER A 171 13.93 17.46 -5.88
CA SER A 171 14.18 16.85 -7.19
C SER A 171 13.06 15.92 -7.66
N ASP A 172 12.15 15.52 -6.76
CA ASP A 172 11.00 14.65 -7.06
C ASP A 172 9.80 15.03 -6.19
N ILE A 173 9.19 16.17 -6.54
CA ILE A 173 8.02 16.72 -5.84
C ILE A 173 6.80 15.80 -6.00
N THR A 174 6.69 15.09 -7.12
CA THR A 174 5.55 14.21 -7.41
C THR A 174 5.50 13.03 -6.44
N GLY A 175 6.63 12.35 -6.22
CA GLY A 175 6.72 11.27 -5.23
C GLY A 175 6.43 11.74 -3.80
N MET A 176 6.88 12.96 -3.45
CA MET A 176 6.60 13.57 -2.15
C MET A 176 5.12 13.94 -1.98
N LYS A 177 4.45 14.47 -3.02
CA LYS A 177 3.01 14.78 -2.96
C LYS A 177 2.17 13.54 -2.72
N TRP A 178 2.51 12.43 -3.37
CA TRP A 178 1.84 11.16 -3.11
C TRP A 178 2.04 10.72 -1.66
N LEU A 179 3.24 10.84 -1.08
CA LEU A 179 3.44 10.56 0.34
C LEU A 179 2.58 11.50 1.22
N LYS A 180 2.45 12.78 0.85
CA LYS A 180 1.60 13.74 1.56
C LYS A 180 0.12 13.37 1.49
N VAL A 181 -0.34 12.74 0.41
CA VAL A 181 -1.72 12.22 0.32
C VAL A 181 -1.99 11.22 1.45
N PHE A 182 -1.04 10.32 1.78
CA PHE A 182 -1.22 9.39 2.90
C PHE A 182 -1.31 10.09 4.26
N VAL A 183 -0.51 11.14 4.48
CA VAL A 183 -0.60 11.96 5.71
C VAL A 183 -1.99 12.58 5.84
N ASN A 184 -2.54 13.06 4.73
CA ASN A 184 -3.84 13.71 4.72
C ASN A 184 -5.02 12.73 4.61
N SER A 185 -4.81 11.47 4.25
CA SER A 185 -5.89 10.52 3.95
C SER A 185 -6.68 10.08 5.18
N SER A 186 -6.13 10.29 6.39
CA SER A 186 -6.86 10.07 7.64
C SER A 186 -7.85 11.20 7.97
N ASN A 187 -7.76 12.36 7.30
CA ASN A 187 -8.63 13.52 7.56
C ASN A 187 -10.11 13.24 7.23
N CYS A 188 -10.41 12.20 6.45
CA CYS A 188 -11.77 11.80 6.15
C CYS A 188 -12.51 11.27 7.39
N ILE A 189 -11.81 10.64 8.35
CA ILE A 189 -12.44 10.01 9.52
C ILE A 189 -13.05 11.07 10.46
N PRO A 190 -12.32 12.12 10.90
CA PRO A 190 -12.93 13.22 11.64
C PRO A 190 -14.04 13.93 10.87
N ALA A 191 -13.93 14.03 9.54
CA ALA A 191 -14.97 14.62 8.71
C ALA A 191 -16.26 13.79 8.70
N ILE A 192 -16.16 12.47 8.74
CA ILE A 192 -17.29 11.55 8.84
C ILE A 192 -17.94 11.62 10.23
N LEU A 193 -17.12 11.71 11.28
CA LEU A 193 -17.56 11.58 12.69
C LEU A 193 -17.86 12.92 13.39
N GLY A 194 -17.45 14.05 12.80
CA GLY A 194 -17.66 15.39 13.38
C GLY A 194 -16.77 15.72 14.58
N LYS A 195 -15.74 14.92 14.84
CA LYS A 195 -14.88 14.99 16.04
C LYS A 195 -13.47 15.50 15.70
N SER A 196 -12.65 15.80 16.71
CA SER A 196 -11.22 16.08 16.49
C SER A 196 -10.44 14.81 16.10
N MET A 197 -9.22 14.97 15.58
CA MET A 197 -8.31 13.86 15.27
C MET A 197 -8.08 13.00 16.53
N GLN A 198 -7.76 13.63 17.66
CA GLN A 198 -7.49 12.96 18.92
C GLN A 198 -8.68 12.11 19.37
N GLU A 199 -9.89 12.68 19.37
CA GLU A 199 -11.11 11.95 19.76
C GLU A 199 -11.38 10.75 18.83
N CYS A 200 -11.22 10.91 17.52
CA CYS A 200 -11.46 9.84 16.55
C CYS A 200 -10.54 8.64 16.79
N PHE A 201 -9.26 8.91 17.04
CA PHE A 201 -8.22 7.88 17.12
C PHE A 201 -7.98 7.35 18.53
N THR A 202 -8.85 7.68 19.49
CA THR A 202 -9.01 6.86 20.72
C THR A 202 -9.68 5.51 20.41
N ASN A 203 -10.44 5.43 19.32
CA ASN A 203 -11.09 4.21 18.87
C ASN A 203 -10.14 3.40 17.97
N LEU A 204 -9.84 2.15 18.35
CA LEU A 204 -8.93 1.28 17.62
C LEU A 204 -9.47 0.83 16.25
N ASP A 205 -10.79 0.72 16.07
CA ASP A 205 -11.37 0.40 14.75
C ASP A 205 -11.21 1.57 13.78
N ALA A 206 -11.31 2.82 14.24
CA ALA A 206 -10.99 3.99 13.42
C ALA A 206 -9.51 4.02 13.02
N CYS A 207 -8.61 3.64 13.94
CA CYS A 207 -7.20 3.49 13.62
C CYS A 207 -6.95 2.36 12.61
N ALA A 208 -7.64 1.23 12.76
CA ALA A 208 -7.57 0.10 11.83
C ALA A 208 -8.04 0.50 10.42
N VAL A 209 -9.10 1.29 10.31
CA VAL A 209 -9.54 1.85 9.03
C VAL A 209 -8.46 2.72 8.41
N THR A 210 -7.77 3.59 9.17
CA THR A 210 -6.63 4.37 8.64
C THR A 210 -5.52 3.47 8.12
N MET A 211 -5.19 2.39 8.82
CA MET A 211 -4.19 1.42 8.35
C MET A 211 -4.65 0.76 7.05
N GLY A 212 -5.94 0.44 6.94
CA GLY A 212 -6.52 -0.05 5.70
C GLY A 212 -6.43 0.94 4.55
N ILE A 213 -6.66 2.25 4.81
CA ILE A 213 -6.50 3.33 3.81
C ILE A 213 -5.06 3.32 3.29
N TRP A 214 -4.08 3.26 4.20
CA TRP A 214 -2.66 3.26 3.83
C TRP A 214 -2.24 2.00 3.08
N GLN A 215 -2.72 0.82 3.50
CA GLN A 215 -2.43 -0.44 2.81
C GLN A 215 -3.01 -0.46 1.39
N GLU A 216 -4.27 -0.03 1.22
CA GLU A 216 -4.90 0.10 -0.10
C GLU A 216 -4.19 1.14 -0.96
N GLY A 217 -3.85 2.30 -0.38
CA GLY A 217 -3.10 3.36 -1.04
C GLY A 217 -1.71 2.92 -1.50
N LEU A 218 -0.95 2.19 -0.66
CA LEU A 218 0.35 1.64 -1.02
C LEU A 218 0.24 0.63 -2.16
N GLY A 219 -0.80 -0.21 -2.14
CA GLY A 219 -1.12 -1.11 -3.25
C GLY A 219 -1.45 -0.34 -4.53
N ALA A 220 -2.19 0.77 -4.44
CA ALA A 220 -2.57 1.60 -5.57
C ALA A 220 -1.37 2.30 -6.23
N VAL A 221 -0.54 2.99 -5.43
CA VAL A 221 0.65 3.68 -5.95
C VAL A 221 1.69 2.69 -6.51
N GLY A 222 1.84 1.53 -5.86
CA GLY A 222 2.72 0.47 -6.36
C GLY A 222 2.29 -0.08 -7.72
N LYS A 223 0.99 -0.36 -7.90
CA LYS A 223 0.44 -0.81 -9.21
C LYS A 223 0.56 0.24 -10.31
N ALA A 224 0.53 1.52 -9.94
CA ALA A 224 0.72 2.61 -10.89
C ALA A 224 2.20 2.92 -11.19
N GLY A 225 3.15 2.21 -10.56
CA GLY A 225 4.59 2.46 -10.74
C GLY A 225 5.05 3.79 -10.13
N ILE A 226 4.30 4.34 -9.19
CA ILE A 226 4.62 5.63 -8.55
C ILE A 226 5.63 5.39 -7.43
N LYS A 227 6.81 5.99 -7.59
CA LYS A 227 7.84 6.00 -6.56
C LYS A 227 7.50 7.04 -5.49
N LEU A 228 7.34 6.60 -4.25
CA LEU A 228 7.18 7.50 -3.11
C LEU A 228 8.53 8.06 -2.67
N VAL A 229 8.52 9.31 -2.19
CA VAL A 229 9.69 10.02 -1.67
C VAL A 229 9.36 10.60 -0.31
N SER A 230 10.30 10.50 0.62
CA SER A 230 10.18 11.02 1.99
C SER A 230 9.86 12.51 2.02
N LEU A 231 9.04 12.92 2.98
CA LEU A 231 8.76 14.32 3.28
C LEU A 231 9.68 14.81 4.40
N PRO A 232 9.89 16.13 4.53
CA PRO A 232 10.45 16.71 5.75
C PRO A 232 9.65 16.23 6.97
N ASP A 233 10.36 15.77 8.00
CA ASP A 233 9.81 15.24 9.26
C ASP A 233 8.89 14.00 9.15
N PHE A 234 8.66 13.48 7.94
CA PHE A 234 7.86 12.28 7.70
C PHE A 234 8.54 11.34 6.69
N PRO A 235 9.51 10.52 7.15
CA PRO A 235 10.20 9.53 6.32
C PRO A 235 9.24 8.45 5.79
N LEU A 236 9.41 8.05 4.54
CA LEU A 236 8.65 6.97 3.89
C LEU A 236 8.73 5.65 4.66
N GLU A 237 9.87 5.39 5.30
CA GLU A 237 10.11 4.19 6.11
C GLU A 237 9.14 4.09 7.29
N ARG A 238 8.73 5.23 7.88
CA ARG A 238 7.76 5.23 8.98
C ARG A 238 6.40 4.73 8.51
N LEU A 239 5.93 5.24 7.37
CA LEU A 239 4.67 4.84 6.78
C LEU A 239 4.68 3.37 6.35
N THR A 240 5.72 2.95 5.63
CA THR A 240 5.82 1.58 5.10
C THR A 240 5.98 0.54 6.20
N LYS A 241 6.77 0.84 7.25
CA LYS A 241 6.86 -0.03 8.44
C LYS A 241 5.50 -0.15 9.13
N LEU A 242 4.83 0.97 9.42
CA LEU A 242 3.57 0.93 10.15
C LEU A 242 2.46 0.22 9.36
N ALA A 243 2.34 0.49 8.06
CA ALA A 243 1.38 -0.17 7.19
C ALA A 243 1.68 -1.66 6.94
N GLY A 244 2.94 -2.09 7.13
CA GLY A 244 3.37 -3.49 6.97
C GLY A 244 3.09 -4.38 8.18
N LEU A 245 2.82 -3.80 9.35
CA LEU A 245 2.47 -4.55 10.56
C LEU A 245 1.03 -5.10 10.48
N PRO A 246 0.68 -6.14 11.29
CA PRO A 246 -0.71 -6.53 11.49
C PRO A 246 -1.59 -5.33 11.85
N VAL A 247 -2.80 -5.26 11.31
CA VAL A 247 -3.72 -4.11 11.49
C VAL A 247 -4.01 -3.85 12.97
N SER A 248 -4.14 -4.89 13.79
CA SER A 248 -4.38 -4.77 15.23
C SER A 248 -3.22 -4.13 16.00
N GLU A 249 -1.98 -4.37 15.56
CA GLU A 249 -0.78 -3.82 16.18
C GLU A 249 -0.54 -2.38 15.72
N SER A 250 -0.57 -2.17 14.40
CA SER A 250 -0.42 -0.84 13.80
C SER A 250 -1.50 0.13 14.25
N ALA A 251 -2.75 -0.32 14.44
CA ALA A 251 -3.83 0.50 14.99
C ALA A 251 -3.52 1.03 16.40
N LYS A 252 -2.92 0.22 17.27
CA LYS A 252 -2.53 0.64 18.63
C LYS A 252 -1.41 1.69 18.59
N ILE A 253 -0.40 1.46 17.75
CA ILE A 253 0.71 2.41 17.56
C ILE A 253 0.17 3.73 17.01
N PHE A 254 -0.68 3.66 15.98
CA PHE A 254 -1.30 4.84 15.37
C PHE A 254 -2.16 5.61 16.37
N SER A 255 -2.96 4.93 17.19
CA SER A 255 -3.73 5.54 18.28
C SER A 255 -2.84 6.32 19.24
N GLY A 256 -1.72 5.72 19.69
CA GLY A 256 -0.75 6.40 20.56
C GLY A 256 -0.14 7.67 19.95
N ILE A 257 0.18 7.65 18.65
CA ILE A 257 0.67 8.83 17.92
C ILE A 257 -0.41 9.91 17.85
N MET A 258 -1.61 9.54 17.42
CA MET A 258 -2.68 10.50 17.12
C MET A 258 -3.30 11.13 18.36
N THR A 259 -3.41 10.39 19.46
CA THR A 259 -3.92 10.92 20.73
C THR A 259 -2.96 11.91 21.38
N ASN A 260 -1.66 11.82 21.08
CA ASN A 260 -0.62 12.72 21.57
C ASN A 260 -0.18 13.77 20.53
N LEU A 261 -0.98 13.98 19.47
CA LEU A 261 -0.62 14.87 18.36
C LEU A 261 -0.33 16.31 18.80
N SER A 262 -1.13 16.83 19.73
CA SER A 262 -0.97 18.17 20.32
C SER A 262 -1.81 18.30 21.58
N LYS A 263 -1.50 19.31 22.40
CA LYS A 263 -2.28 19.66 23.61
C LYS A 263 -3.72 20.05 23.26
N GLU A 264 -3.89 20.86 22.22
CA GLU A 264 -5.20 21.32 21.76
C GLU A 264 -5.82 20.37 20.71
N PRO A 265 -7.15 20.22 20.65
CA PRO A 265 -7.82 19.41 19.64
C PRO A 265 -7.54 19.88 18.20
N VAL A 266 -7.14 18.97 17.33
CA VAL A 266 -6.87 19.26 15.92
C VAL A 266 -8.04 18.84 15.06
N TYR A 267 -8.52 19.76 14.22
CA TYR A 267 -9.54 19.48 13.22
C TYR A 267 -8.90 19.47 11.82
N GLY A 268 -8.97 18.32 11.14
CA GLY A 268 -8.47 18.18 9.77
C GLY A 268 -9.15 19.14 8.78
N SER A 269 -8.48 19.44 7.67
CA SER A 269 -8.94 20.45 6.69
C SER A 269 -10.29 20.11 6.04
N ILE A 270 -10.61 18.82 5.93
CA ILE A 270 -11.90 18.33 5.39
C ILE A 270 -13.04 18.71 6.34
N LEU A 271 -12.93 18.35 7.63
CA LEU A 271 -13.92 18.70 8.65
C LEU A 271 -14.07 20.23 8.81
N GLN A 272 -12.98 20.99 8.76
CA GLN A 272 -13.07 22.46 8.78
C GLN A 272 -13.88 23.02 7.61
N SER A 273 -13.78 22.41 6.42
CA SER A 273 -14.55 22.83 5.24
C SER A 273 -16.05 22.54 5.44
N ILE A 274 -16.38 21.33 5.93
CA ILE A 274 -17.76 20.93 6.28
C ILE A 274 -18.35 21.87 7.32
N LYS A 275 -17.63 22.17 8.41
CA LYS A 275 -18.09 23.10 9.47
C LYS A 275 -18.39 24.51 8.94
N ARG A 276 -17.74 24.91 7.83
CA ARG A 276 -17.99 26.19 7.14
C ARG A 276 -19.02 26.07 6.01
N LYS A 277 -19.69 24.93 5.88
CA LYS A 277 -20.67 24.64 4.83
C LYS A 277 -20.10 24.81 3.42
N LYS A 278 -18.85 24.38 3.20
CA LYS A 278 -18.16 24.38 1.90
C LYS A 278 -17.81 22.95 1.50
N SER A 279 -17.71 22.71 0.19
CA SER A 279 -17.15 21.47 -0.35
C SER A 279 -15.72 21.28 0.15
N SER A 280 -15.32 20.03 0.37
CA SER A 280 -13.99 19.67 0.83
C SER A 280 -13.08 19.17 -0.31
N GLU A 281 -11.87 18.79 0.05
CA GLU A 281 -10.84 18.26 -0.86
C GLU A 281 -10.86 16.72 -0.92
N ILE A 282 -11.93 16.06 -0.45
CA ILE A 282 -11.95 14.60 -0.27
C ILE A 282 -11.66 13.83 -1.57
N ASP A 283 -12.17 14.34 -2.71
CA ASP A 283 -11.94 13.77 -4.04
C ASP A 283 -10.47 13.83 -4.49
N TYR A 284 -9.69 14.77 -3.94
CA TYR A 284 -8.29 15.00 -4.31
C TYR A 284 -7.31 14.39 -3.29
N ILE A 285 -7.82 13.85 -2.19
CA ILE A 285 -7.04 13.14 -1.17
C ILE A 285 -7.34 11.64 -1.25
N ASN A 286 -8.40 11.15 -0.61
CA ASN A 286 -8.79 9.74 -0.70
C ASN A 286 -9.29 9.40 -2.11
N GLY A 287 -9.99 10.33 -2.76
CA GLY A 287 -10.41 10.17 -4.15
C GLY A 287 -9.24 10.11 -5.15
N ALA A 288 -8.03 10.56 -4.78
CA ALA A 288 -6.85 10.40 -5.64
C ALA A 288 -6.49 8.91 -5.83
N PHE A 289 -6.62 8.08 -4.79
CA PHE A 289 -6.46 6.64 -4.93
C PHE A 289 -7.55 6.01 -5.81
N VAL A 290 -8.79 6.51 -5.70
CA VAL A 290 -9.91 6.07 -6.53
C VAL A 290 -9.70 6.44 -8.00
N ALA A 291 -9.23 7.65 -8.27
CA ALA A 291 -8.88 8.11 -9.62
C ALA A 291 -7.74 7.26 -10.21
N LEU A 292 -6.71 6.97 -9.40
CA LEU A 292 -5.60 6.12 -9.81
C LEU A 292 -6.07 4.69 -10.15
N GLY A 293 -6.95 4.12 -9.34
CA GLY A 293 -7.56 2.82 -9.61
C GLY A 293 -8.34 2.78 -10.92
N LYS A 294 -9.13 3.82 -11.21
CA LYS A 294 -9.83 3.94 -12.50
C LYS A 294 -8.85 4.02 -13.67
N GLN A 295 -7.79 4.82 -13.55
CA GLN A 295 -6.78 4.99 -14.61
C GLN A 295 -6.03 3.69 -14.91
N HIS A 296 -5.76 2.86 -13.90
CA HIS A 296 -4.97 1.64 -14.03
C HIS A 296 -5.80 0.35 -13.88
N SER A 297 -7.12 0.44 -14.01
CA SER A 297 -8.05 -0.71 -14.00
C SER A 297 -7.96 -1.61 -12.76
N PHE A 298 -7.84 -1.01 -11.58
CA PHE A 298 -7.96 -1.71 -10.29
C PHE A 298 -8.93 -0.99 -9.34
N HIS A 299 -9.38 -1.71 -8.32
CA HIS A 299 -10.37 -1.19 -7.36
C HIS A 299 -9.70 -0.71 -6.06
N THR A 300 -10.23 0.38 -5.51
CA THR A 300 -9.91 0.91 -4.17
C THR A 300 -11.20 1.06 -3.35
N PRO A 301 -11.87 -0.05 -3.01
CA PRO A 301 -13.20 -0.02 -2.38
C PRO A 301 -13.25 0.73 -1.05
N LEU A 302 -12.21 0.67 -0.22
CA LEU A 302 -12.24 1.34 1.09
C LEU A 302 -12.20 2.87 0.90
N ASN A 303 -11.21 3.37 0.15
CA ASN A 303 -11.10 4.81 -0.12
C ASN A 303 -12.35 5.34 -0.84
N LYS A 304 -12.91 4.57 -1.79
CA LYS A 304 -14.17 4.94 -2.45
C LYS A 304 -15.32 5.09 -1.45
N ARG A 305 -15.50 4.12 -0.54
CA ARG A 305 -16.55 4.17 0.48
C ARG A 305 -16.39 5.35 1.42
N LEU A 306 -15.15 5.68 1.81
CA LEU A 306 -14.88 6.82 2.69
C LEU A 306 -15.18 8.16 2.01
N VAL A 307 -14.87 8.28 0.71
CA VAL A 307 -15.25 9.45 -0.11
C VAL A 307 -16.78 9.61 -0.13
N GLU A 308 -17.52 8.54 -0.42
CA GLU A 308 -18.99 8.53 -0.41
C GLU A 308 -19.58 8.97 0.94
N MET A 309 -18.99 8.53 2.05
CA MET A 309 -19.44 8.89 3.39
C MET A 309 -19.20 10.36 3.71
N VAL A 310 -18.03 10.92 3.34
CA VAL A 310 -17.77 12.36 3.50
C VAL A 310 -18.76 13.19 2.68
N HIS A 311 -19.01 12.82 1.42
CA HIS A 311 -20.01 13.53 0.62
C HIS A 311 -21.41 13.46 1.20
N LYS A 312 -21.79 12.33 1.81
CA LYS A 312 -23.07 12.24 2.52
C LYS A 312 -23.13 13.23 3.70
N VAL A 313 -22.04 13.39 4.47
CA VAL A 313 -21.97 14.43 5.52
C VAL A 313 -22.05 15.83 4.91
N GLU A 314 -21.36 16.12 3.81
CA GLU A 314 -21.42 17.42 3.14
C GLU A 314 -22.83 17.78 2.67
N GLN A 315 -23.57 16.81 2.13
CA GLN A 315 -24.92 16.99 1.60
C GLN A 315 -25.98 17.12 2.70
N THR A 316 -25.87 16.31 3.75
CA THR A 316 -26.90 16.22 4.81
C THR A 316 -26.61 17.10 6.03
N GLY A 317 -25.34 17.46 6.25
CA GLY A 317 -24.87 18.09 7.49
C GLY A 317 -24.88 17.14 8.70
N MET A 318 -25.23 15.86 8.52
CA MET A 318 -25.34 14.87 9.59
C MET A 318 -24.07 14.00 9.62
N PHE A 319 -23.39 14.00 10.76
CA PHE A 319 -22.24 13.12 11.01
C PHE A 319 -22.70 11.71 11.37
N PHE A 320 -21.87 10.72 11.04
CA PHE A 320 -22.13 9.32 11.40
C PHE A 320 -21.75 9.06 12.86
N SER A 321 -22.42 8.08 13.47
CA SER A 321 -21.91 7.49 14.71
C SER A 321 -20.66 6.65 14.45
N PHE A 322 -19.89 6.34 15.50
CA PHE A 322 -18.76 5.42 15.37
C PHE A 322 -19.20 4.03 14.88
N ASP A 323 -20.30 3.50 15.40
CA ASP A 323 -20.78 2.17 15.04
C ASP A 323 -21.17 2.11 13.56
N GLU A 324 -21.91 3.11 13.07
CA GLU A 324 -22.28 3.21 11.65
C GLU A 324 -21.05 3.35 10.74
N PHE A 325 -20.05 4.12 11.19
CA PHE A 325 -18.80 4.27 10.46
C PHE A 325 -18.03 2.96 10.36
N VAL A 326 -17.85 2.27 11.49
CA VAL A 326 -17.12 1.00 11.56
C VAL A 326 -17.84 -0.07 10.74
N GLU A 327 -19.15 -0.22 10.89
CA GLU A 327 -19.95 -1.18 10.11
C GLU A 327 -19.75 -1.01 8.60
N LYS A 328 -19.69 0.24 8.13
CA LYS A 328 -19.56 0.56 6.70
C LYS A 328 -18.15 0.45 6.14
N ALA A 329 -17.11 0.48 6.98
CA ALA A 329 -15.71 0.54 6.56
C ALA A 329 -14.89 -0.72 6.89
N LYS A 330 -15.15 -1.37 8.04
CA LYS A 330 -14.27 -2.42 8.60
C LYS A 330 -14.09 -3.63 7.67
N ASN A 331 -15.16 -4.05 7.00
CA ASN A 331 -15.13 -5.17 6.06
C ASN A 331 -14.39 -4.86 4.75
N LEU A 332 -14.02 -3.59 4.51
CA LEU A 332 -13.28 -3.15 3.34
C LEU A 332 -11.78 -2.95 3.63
N ILE A 333 -11.36 -3.09 4.88
CA ILE A 333 -9.93 -3.05 5.24
C ILE A 333 -9.21 -4.18 4.48
N PRO A 334 -8.16 -3.88 3.70
CA PRO A 334 -7.33 -4.90 3.07
C PRO A 334 -6.82 -5.86 4.14
N GLN A 335 -7.32 -7.09 4.14
CA GLN A 335 -6.80 -8.09 5.05
C GLN A 335 -5.46 -8.59 4.52
N LYS A 336 -4.47 -8.73 5.43
CA LYS A 336 -3.29 -9.56 5.17
C LYS A 336 -3.83 -10.90 4.67
N ARG A 337 -3.42 -11.34 3.48
CA ARG A 337 -3.93 -12.60 2.89
C ARG A 337 -3.42 -13.78 3.71
N VAL A 338 -4.04 -14.02 4.85
CA VAL A 338 -4.05 -15.35 5.44
C VAL A 338 -5.06 -16.10 4.59
N HIS A 339 -4.54 -16.85 3.63
CA HIS A 339 -5.34 -17.81 2.89
C HIS A 339 -5.68 -18.98 3.81
N ASN A 340 -6.51 -18.76 4.82
CA ASN A 340 -7.17 -19.86 5.50
C ASN A 340 -8.09 -20.50 4.46
N ALA A 341 -7.82 -21.74 4.08
CA ALA A 341 -8.87 -22.55 3.48
C ALA A 341 -10.02 -22.66 4.49
N ASP A 342 -11.25 -22.80 4.00
CA ASP A 342 -12.38 -23.17 4.86
C ASP A 342 -11.95 -24.40 5.69
N ALA A 343 -12.27 -24.43 7.00
CA ALA A 343 -11.83 -25.53 7.86
C ALA A 343 -12.31 -26.88 7.29
N VAL A 344 -11.37 -27.69 6.81
CA VAL A 344 -11.66 -29.03 6.30
C VAL A 344 -11.45 -30.02 7.44
N ASN A 345 -12.47 -30.82 7.76
CA ASN A 345 -12.30 -31.89 8.73
C ASN A 345 -11.49 -33.03 8.10
N THR A 346 -10.19 -33.05 8.37
CA THR A 346 -9.20 -33.88 7.69
C THR A 346 -8.24 -34.51 8.70
N PRO A 347 -7.84 -35.79 8.52
CA PRO A 347 -6.88 -36.45 9.41
C PRO A 347 -5.43 -35.99 9.19
N PHE A 348 -5.18 -35.15 8.17
CA PHE A 348 -3.85 -34.71 7.78
C PHE A 348 -3.41 -33.46 8.55
N PRO A 349 -2.10 -33.30 8.83
CA PRO A 349 -1.60 -32.13 9.54
C PRO A 349 -1.67 -30.87 8.68
N LYS A 350 -1.86 -29.72 9.34
CA LYS A 350 -1.78 -28.41 8.68
C LYS A 350 -0.34 -28.13 8.26
N LEU A 351 -0.18 -27.44 7.14
CA LEU A 351 1.14 -27.03 6.66
C LEU A 351 1.24 -25.50 6.61
N LYS A 352 2.29 -24.96 7.21
CA LYS A 352 2.68 -23.56 7.09
C LYS A 352 3.72 -23.41 5.98
N LEU A 353 3.48 -22.48 5.08
CA LEU A 353 4.47 -22.02 4.11
C LEU A 353 4.86 -20.59 4.49
N THR A 354 6.15 -20.36 4.70
CA THR A 354 6.69 -19.02 4.98
C THR A 354 7.59 -18.61 3.81
N VAL A 355 7.34 -17.48 3.17
CA VAL A 355 8.21 -16.98 2.10
C VAL A 355 9.55 -16.54 2.72
N SER A 356 10.62 -17.30 2.47
CA SER A 356 11.97 -17.04 2.99
C SER A 356 12.79 -16.12 2.08
N LYS A 357 12.50 -16.10 0.77
CA LYS A 357 13.27 -15.34 -0.21
C LYS A 357 12.40 -14.90 -1.39
N VAL A 358 12.65 -13.71 -1.92
CA VAL A 358 12.07 -13.20 -3.17
C VAL A 358 13.15 -12.52 -4.01
N GLU A 359 13.31 -12.95 -5.25
CA GLU A 359 14.18 -12.40 -6.29
C GLU A 359 13.31 -12.00 -7.49
N GLY A 360 13.28 -10.70 -7.81
CA GLY A 360 12.42 -10.18 -8.88
C GLY A 360 10.95 -10.05 -8.48
N GLU A 361 10.05 -10.06 -9.48
CA GLU A 361 8.61 -9.83 -9.27
C GLU A 361 7.81 -11.13 -9.29
N CYS A 362 6.93 -11.29 -8.29
CA CYS A 362 5.94 -12.37 -8.24
C CYS A 362 4.60 -11.90 -8.81
N TYR A 363 4.07 -12.59 -9.83
CA TYR A 363 2.77 -12.24 -10.41
C TYR A 363 1.58 -12.44 -9.45
N HIS A 364 1.71 -13.28 -8.42
CA HIS A 364 0.74 -13.41 -7.31
C HIS A 364 0.98 -12.41 -6.17
N GLY A 365 2.09 -11.67 -6.20
CA GLY A 365 2.42 -10.62 -5.23
C GLY A 365 2.93 -11.11 -3.88
N TYR A 366 3.43 -12.35 -3.77
CA TYR A 366 4.03 -12.86 -2.53
C TYR A 366 5.29 -12.09 -2.14
N LYS A 367 5.48 -11.86 -0.83
CA LYS A 367 6.57 -11.09 -0.23
C LYS A 367 7.27 -11.89 0.86
N ILE A 368 8.53 -11.59 1.13
CA ILE A 368 9.28 -12.19 2.25
C ILE A 368 8.50 -12.02 3.56
N GLY A 369 8.32 -13.11 4.30
CA GLY A 369 7.55 -13.16 5.54
C GLY A 369 6.05 -13.34 5.35
N ASP A 370 5.54 -13.44 4.12
CA ASP A 370 4.17 -13.92 3.90
C ASP A 370 4.03 -15.35 4.39
N GLU A 371 2.92 -15.63 5.07
CA GLU A 371 2.59 -16.94 5.63
C GLU A 371 1.31 -17.46 4.98
N ILE A 372 1.34 -18.72 4.54
CA ILE A 372 0.19 -19.40 3.94
C ILE A 372 -0.02 -20.69 4.72
N ILE A 373 -1.23 -20.90 5.23
CA ILE A 373 -1.60 -22.12 5.95
C ILE A 373 -2.47 -22.97 5.02
N LEU A 374 -2.01 -24.17 4.73
CA LEU A 374 -2.78 -25.19 4.06
C LEU A 374 -3.43 -26.07 5.12
N GLU A 375 -4.75 -26.14 5.11
CA GLU A 375 -5.53 -26.95 6.06
C GLU A 375 -5.34 -28.45 5.79
N ASP A 376 -5.17 -28.85 4.52
CA ASP A 376 -4.68 -30.17 4.12
C ASP A 376 -3.87 -30.08 2.81
N PHE A 377 -3.34 -31.22 2.36
CA PHE A 377 -2.60 -31.32 1.10
C PHE A 377 -3.49 -31.53 -0.14
N THR A 378 -4.79 -31.71 0.04
CA THR A 378 -5.75 -32.07 -1.01
C THR A 378 -6.50 -30.85 -1.59
N HIS A 379 -6.55 -29.75 -0.84
CA HIS A 379 -7.24 -28.51 -1.25
C HIS A 379 -6.30 -27.30 -1.16
N ALA A 380 -6.02 -26.69 -2.31
CA ALA A 380 -5.33 -25.40 -2.34
C ALA A 380 -6.30 -24.26 -1.95
N PRO A 381 -5.86 -23.25 -1.18
CA PRO A 381 -6.70 -22.10 -0.84
C PRO A 381 -7.17 -21.32 -2.07
N LYS A 382 -8.30 -20.60 -1.94
CA LYS A 382 -8.80 -19.71 -3.00
C LYS A 382 -7.74 -18.66 -3.36
N HIS A 383 -7.46 -18.53 -4.66
CA HIS A 383 -6.43 -17.64 -5.23
C HIS A 383 -4.97 -18.02 -4.93
N PHE A 384 -4.72 -19.24 -4.43
CA PHE A 384 -3.36 -19.78 -4.29
C PHE A 384 -2.72 -20.01 -5.67
N CYS A 385 -1.40 -19.81 -5.77
CA CYS A 385 -0.66 -20.03 -7.00
C CYS A 385 -0.68 -21.51 -7.39
N LEU A 386 -1.37 -21.85 -8.48
CA LEU A 386 -1.51 -23.25 -8.93
C LEU A 386 -0.18 -23.87 -9.38
N GLY A 387 0.73 -23.06 -9.94
CA GLY A 387 2.09 -23.51 -10.26
C GLY A 387 2.89 -23.84 -9.00
N LEU A 388 2.74 -23.03 -7.96
CA LEU A 388 3.35 -23.29 -6.66
C LEU A 388 2.72 -24.53 -5.99
N ALA A 389 1.41 -24.73 -6.10
CA ALA A 389 0.74 -25.94 -5.62
C ALA A 389 1.36 -27.21 -6.21
N HIS A 390 1.62 -27.21 -7.52
CA HIS A 390 2.29 -28.32 -8.19
C HIS A 390 3.75 -28.51 -7.72
N ALA A 391 4.52 -27.42 -7.61
CA ALA A 391 5.90 -27.49 -7.12
C ALA A 391 6.01 -27.96 -5.66
N LEU A 392 5.02 -27.60 -4.84
CA LEU A 392 4.95 -27.99 -3.44
C LEU A 392 4.45 -29.41 -3.23
N PHE A 393 3.62 -29.94 -4.12
CA PHE A 393 2.93 -31.22 -3.92
C PHE A 393 3.83 -32.36 -3.40
N PRO A 394 5.05 -32.60 -3.95
CA PRO A 394 5.97 -33.62 -3.42
C PRO A 394 6.35 -33.41 -1.96
N VAL A 395 6.59 -32.15 -1.57
CA VAL A 395 7.03 -31.77 -0.23
C VAL A 395 5.89 -31.85 0.76
N ILE A 396 4.72 -31.32 0.40
CA ILE A 396 3.53 -31.40 1.26
C ILE A 396 3.16 -32.86 1.47
N TYR A 397 3.10 -33.65 0.40
CA TYR A 397 2.79 -35.08 0.48
C TYR A 397 3.76 -35.79 1.42
N ALA A 398 5.08 -35.63 1.21
CA ALA A 398 6.08 -36.27 2.08
C ALA A 398 5.90 -35.90 3.56
N LEU A 399 5.80 -34.61 3.88
CA LEU A 399 5.69 -34.12 5.26
C LEU A 399 4.35 -34.52 5.90
N SER A 400 3.23 -34.46 5.16
CA SER A 400 1.91 -34.88 5.65
C SER A 400 1.86 -36.36 6.02
N PHE A 401 2.60 -37.19 5.29
CA PHE A 401 2.79 -38.61 5.60
C PHE A 401 3.97 -38.84 6.58
N GLY A 402 4.49 -37.81 7.21
CA GLY A 402 5.41 -37.97 8.32
C GLY A 402 6.87 -38.24 7.96
N ALA A 403 7.26 -37.96 6.71
CA ALA A 403 8.66 -37.94 6.29
C ALA A 403 9.54 -37.11 7.24
N LYS A 404 10.76 -37.58 7.47
CA LYS A 404 11.80 -36.87 8.24
C LYS A 404 13.08 -36.78 7.43
N PHE A 405 13.67 -35.60 7.31
CA PHE A 405 14.88 -35.33 6.53
C PHE A 405 16.07 -35.11 7.48
N PRO A 406 16.86 -36.16 7.81
CA PRO A 406 17.71 -36.11 9.01
C PRO A 406 18.89 -35.14 8.92
N PHE A 407 19.22 -34.69 7.71
CA PHE A 407 20.31 -33.74 7.46
C PHE A 407 19.88 -32.26 7.60
N ARG A 408 18.60 -31.97 7.85
CA ARG A 408 18.06 -30.61 8.04
C ARG A 408 18.08 -30.22 9.51
N ASP A 409 18.24 -28.92 9.79
CA ASP A 409 18.23 -28.38 11.16
C ASP A 409 16.91 -28.69 11.88
N ASN A 410 15.79 -28.60 11.16
CA ASN A 410 14.52 -29.24 11.51
C ASN A 410 14.22 -30.35 10.49
N GLN A 411 14.18 -31.61 10.91
CA GLN A 411 13.89 -32.75 10.03
C GLN A 411 12.48 -32.72 9.43
N ARG A 412 11.57 -31.92 9.99
CA ARG A 412 10.17 -31.75 9.54
C ARG A 412 9.97 -30.49 8.69
N THR A 413 11.03 -30.02 8.03
CA THR A 413 11.01 -28.83 7.20
C THR A 413 11.71 -29.06 5.87
N LEU A 414 11.15 -28.48 4.80
CA LEU A 414 11.80 -28.41 3.49
C LEU A 414 11.61 -27.02 2.85
N PRO A 415 12.66 -26.44 2.27
CA PRO A 415 12.51 -25.32 1.36
C PRO A 415 11.96 -25.80 0.02
N VAL A 416 11.10 -25.00 -0.58
CA VAL A 416 10.54 -25.21 -1.91
C VAL A 416 10.65 -23.91 -2.69
N THR A 417 11.06 -24.01 -3.93
CA THR A 417 11.16 -22.86 -4.82
C THR A 417 9.96 -22.79 -5.77
N CYS A 418 9.61 -21.58 -6.19
CA CYS A 418 8.56 -21.41 -7.20
C CYS A 418 9.01 -21.98 -8.56
N PRO A 419 8.06 -22.41 -9.41
CA PRO A 419 8.38 -22.96 -10.72
C PRO A 419 8.89 -21.90 -11.72
N ASP A 420 8.74 -20.61 -11.41
CA ASP A 420 9.21 -19.50 -12.24
C ASP A 420 10.69 -19.19 -11.95
N GLY A 421 11.57 -20.14 -12.27
CA GLY A 421 13.01 -20.00 -12.13
C GLY A 421 13.51 -19.87 -10.68
N GLY A 422 12.70 -20.27 -9.69
CA GLY A 422 13.07 -20.20 -8.27
C GLY A 422 13.14 -18.79 -7.69
N LYS A 423 12.50 -17.81 -8.34
CA LYS A 423 12.37 -16.42 -7.86
C LYS A 423 11.85 -16.30 -6.43
N LEU A 424 11.05 -17.26 -5.97
CA LEU A 424 10.60 -17.31 -4.58
C LEU A 424 11.06 -18.60 -3.94
N GLU A 425 11.43 -18.50 -2.67
CA GLU A 425 11.66 -19.64 -1.80
C GLU A 425 10.65 -19.61 -0.65
N PHE A 426 10.08 -20.77 -0.37
CA PHE A 426 9.11 -21.03 0.69
C PHE A 426 9.70 -22.06 1.64
N LYS A 427 9.66 -21.78 2.94
CA LYS A 427 9.91 -22.75 3.99
C LYS A 427 8.60 -23.47 4.32
N ALA A 428 8.52 -24.76 4.03
CA ALA A 428 7.37 -25.61 4.37
C ALA A 428 7.57 -26.29 5.72
N GLU A 429 6.61 -26.12 6.63
CA GLU A 429 6.67 -26.55 8.02
C GLU A 429 5.34 -27.21 8.43
N ILE A 430 5.39 -28.25 9.25
CA ILE A 430 4.17 -28.88 9.80
C ILE A 430 3.71 -28.11 11.04
N LEU A 431 2.42 -27.77 11.05
CA LEU A 431 1.72 -27.17 12.19
C LEU A 431 1.03 -28.28 13.00
N ALA A 432 1.40 -28.40 14.26
CA ALA A 432 0.72 -29.26 15.23
C ALA A 432 -0.68 -28.71 15.56
N GLN A 433 -1.52 -29.53 16.20
CA GLN A 433 -2.89 -29.16 16.56
C GLN A 433 -2.98 -27.96 17.52
N ASP A 434 -1.94 -27.75 18.33
CA ASP A 434 -1.82 -26.61 19.25
C ASP A 434 -1.26 -25.33 18.59
N GLY A 435 -1.00 -25.38 17.27
CA GLY A 435 -0.47 -24.26 16.50
C GLY A 435 1.05 -24.09 16.56
N THR A 436 1.77 -25.02 17.20
CA THR A 436 3.25 -25.00 17.21
C THR A 436 3.83 -25.65 15.94
N ILE A 437 5.05 -25.25 15.57
CA ILE A 437 5.77 -25.89 14.46
C ILE A 437 6.41 -27.19 14.98
N GLU A 438 6.11 -28.31 14.32
CA GLU A 438 6.75 -29.58 14.65
C GLU A 438 8.25 -29.48 14.35
N SER A 439 9.07 -29.79 15.35
CA SER A 439 10.53 -29.70 15.25
C SER A 439 11.20 -30.97 15.71
N ILE A 440 12.06 -31.52 14.86
CA ILE A 440 12.94 -32.63 15.18
C ILE A 440 14.36 -32.19 14.84
N GLU A 441 15.28 -32.24 15.81
CA GLU A 441 16.65 -31.81 15.60
C GLU A 441 17.38 -32.67 14.57
N LYS A 442 18.33 -32.05 13.86
CA LYS A 442 19.22 -32.70 12.90
C LYS A 442 19.94 -33.93 13.48
N ASP A 443 20.04 -35.00 12.70
CA ASP A 443 20.91 -36.13 13.02
C ASP A 443 22.37 -35.78 12.67
N PRO A 444 23.28 -35.65 13.66
CA PRO A 444 24.67 -35.28 13.41
C PRO A 444 25.45 -36.34 12.62
N ASN A 445 24.96 -37.58 12.57
CA ASN A 445 25.61 -38.67 11.84
C ASN A 445 25.22 -38.70 10.35
N HIS A 446 24.19 -37.95 9.93
CA HIS A 446 23.70 -37.96 8.55
C HIS A 446 24.25 -36.78 7.74
N LYS A 447 25.12 -37.08 6.76
CA LYS A 447 25.88 -36.07 5.97
C LYS A 447 25.17 -35.44 4.76
N GLY A 448 23.83 -35.51 4.66
CA GLY A 448 23.09 -34.96 3.51
C GLY A 448 22.50 -36.01 2.56
N PRO A 449 21.78 -35.57 1.51
CA PRO A 449 21.14 -36.48 0.57
C PRO A 449 22.18 -37.23 -0.26
N ASN A 450 22.12 -38.55 -0.23
CA ASN A 450 22.88 -39.43 -1.11
C ASN A 450 21.90 -39.97 -2.16
N PRO A 451 22.08 -39.71 -3.47
CA PRO A 451 21.19 -40.25 -4.49
C PRO A 451 21.14 -41.78 -4.36
N LYS A 452 19.96 -42.31 -4.06
CA LYS A 452 19.78 -43.75 -3.83
C LYS A 452 19.29 -44.42 -5.10
N ASP A 453 19.74 -45.66 -5.31
CA ASP A 453 19.09 -46.55 -6.26
C ASP A 453 17.75 -46.97 -5.65
N MET A 454 16.66 -46.69 -6.38
CA MET A 454 15.29 -46.99 -5.99
C MET A 454 14.65 -47.92 -7.02
N VAL A 455 13.58 -48.58 -6.63
CA VAL A 455 12.81 -49.48 -7.49
C VAL A 455 11.35 -49.07 -7.47
N LEU A 456 10.75 -49.03 -8.66
CA LEU A 456 9.30 -49.01 -8.87
C LEU A 456 8.86 -50.43 -9.22
N GLU A 457 8.07 -51.07 -8.36
CA GLU A 457 7.50 -52.41 -8.59
C GLU A 457 5.99 -52.30 -8.80
N VAL A 458 5.45 -52.93 -9.83
CA VAL A 458 4.00 -53.03 -10.02
C VAL A 458 3.43 -54.07 -9.05
N VAL A 459 2.80 -53.60 -7.98
CA VAL A 459 2.17 -54.45 -6.95
C VAL A 459 0.69 -54.72 -7.21
N ARG A 460 0.09 -54.00 -8.16
CA ARG A 460 -1.27 -54.26 -8.66
C ARG A 460 -1.44 -53.79 -10.09
N ALA A 461 -2.05 -54.62 -10.93
CA ALA A 461 -2.44 -54.26 -12.29
C ALA A 461 -3.88 -54.74 -12.57
N LYS A 462 -4.79 -53.79 -12.80
CA LYS A 462 -6.21 -54.00 -13.13
C LYS A 462 -6.60 -53.07 -14.27
N GLY A 463 -7.50 -53.51 -15.15
CA GLY A 463 -7.96 -52.68 -16.27
C GLY A 463 -6.95 -52.57 -17.42
N HIS A 464 -7.09 -51.54 -18.26
CA HIS A 464 -6.24 -51.32 -19.44
C HIS A 464 -5.09 -50.36 -19.12
N CYS A 465 -3.87 -50.73 -19.50
CA CYS A 465 -2.68 -49.88 -19.45
C CYS A 465 -2.06 -49.79 -20.85
N ALA A 466 -1.90 -48.59 -21.39
CA ALA A 466 -1.29 -48.36 -22.70
C ALA A 466 0.18 -48.82 -22.78
N TYR A 467 0.89 -48.79 -21.65
CA TYR A 467 2.27 -49.27 -21.50
C TYR A 467 2.35 -50.77 -21.17
N LYS A 468 1.20 -51.46 -21.04
CA LYS A 468 1.07 -52.91 -20.84
C LYS A 468 1.82 -53.46 -19.61
N TYR A 469 1.91 -52.66 -18.55
CA TYR A 469 2.50 -53.08 -17.27
C TYR A 469 1.76 -54.28 -16.67
N LYS A 470 2.53 -55.20 -16.08
CA LYS A 470 2.07 -56.43 -15.45
C LYS A 470 2.47 -56.47 -13.98
N LEU A 471 1.72 -57.22 -13.18
CA LEU A 471 2.07 -57.50 -11.79
C LEU A 471 3.49 -58.09 -11.71
N GLY A 472 4.34 -57.50 -10.88
CA GLY A 472 5.74 -57.90 -10.69
C GLY A 472 6.74 -57.22 -11.63
N ASP A 473 6.30 -56.39 -12.58
CA ASP A 473 7.23 -55.58 -13.38
C ASP A 473 8.00 -54.62 -12.47
N THR A 474 9.32 -54.51 -12.67
CA THR A 474 10.20 -53.64 -11.89
C THR A 474 10.97 -52.66 -12.78
N PHE A 475 11.17 -51.45 -12.27
CA PHE A 475 11.89 -50.38 -12.97
C PHE A 475 12.88 -49.73 -12.01
N GLU A 476 14.16 -49.75 -12.38
CA GLU A 476 15.21 -49.12 -11.58
C GLU A 476 15.23 -47.60 -11.81
N VAL A 477 15.24 -46.85 -10.72
CA VAL A 477 15.31 -45.39 -10.71
C VAL A 477 16.61 -44.97 -10.03
N LYS A 478 17.51 -44.36 -10.79
CA LYS A 478 18.76 -43.80 -10.26
C LYS A 478 18.58 -42.31 -9.99
N GLY A 479 18.49 -41.93 -8.72
CA GLY A 479 18.21 -40.55 -8.31
C GLY A 479 16.78 -40.13 -8.65
N LEU A 480 16.62 -39.06 -9.43
CA LEU A 480 15.31 -38.52 -9.85
C LEU A 480 15.12 -38.53 -11.38
N LYS A 481 15.78 -39.47 -12.08
CA LYS A 481 15.61 -39.66 -13.52
C LYS A 481 14.48 -40.65 -13.79
N CYS A 482 13.54 -40.29 -14.67
CA CYS A 482 12.52 -41.22 -15.14
C CYS A 482 13.21 -42.41 -15.84
N PRO A 483 12.85 -43.67 -15.51
CA PRO A 483 13.38 -44.83 -16.23
C PRO A 483 13.03 -44.77 -17.72
N GLU A 484 13.92 -45.30 -18.56
CA GLU A 484 13.70 -45.36 -20.00
C GLU A 484 12.48 -46.24 -20.32
N GLY A 485 11.61 -45.77 -21.23
CA GLY A 485 10.38 -46.48 -21.60
C GLY A 485 9.28 -46.48 -20.54
N PHE A 486 9.49 -45.85 -19.39
CA PHE A 486 8.47 -45.74 -18.34
C PHE A 486 7.49 -44.60 -18.66
N CYS A 487 6.21 -44.84 -18.43
CA CYS A 487 5.12 -43.87 -18.54
C CYS A 487 5.41 -42.62 -17.70
N GLY A 488 5.66 -41.49 -18.39
CA GLY A 488 5.94 -40.22 -17.73
C GLY A 488 4.82 -39.74 -16.79
N ALA A 489 3.57 -40.05 -17.10
CA ALA A 489 2.44 -39.69 -16.23
C ALA A 489 2.44 -40.52 -14.93
N ALA A 490 2.74 -41.82 -15.01
CA ALA A 490 2.94 -42.66 -13.83
C ALA A 490 4.18 -42.21 -13.04
N TYR A 491 5.24 -41.76 -13.72
CA TYR A 491 6.43 -41.22 -13.08
C TYR A 491 6.10 -39.96 -12.27
N HIS A 492 5.31 -39.05 -12.84
CA HIS A 492 4.84 -37.87 -12.13
C HIS A 492 4.02 -38.22 -10.88
N CYS A 493 3.18 -39.26 -10.92
CA CYS A 493 2.47 -39.76 -9.74
C CYS A 493 3.42 -40.36 -8.68
N ALA A 494 4.49 -41.03 -9.11
CA ALA A 494 5.50 -41.61 -8.21
C ALA A 494 6.53 -40.59 -7.70
N PHE A 495 6.66 -39.44 -8.35
CA PHE A 495 7.69 -38.44 -8.07
C PHE A 495 7.71 -37.96 -6.62
N PRO A 496 6.58 -37.73 -5.91
CA PRO A 496 6.59 -37.41 -4.48
C PRO A 496 7.33 -38.43 -3.61
N ALA A 497 7.05 -39.72 -3.83
CA ALA A 497 7.69 -40.82 -3.10
C ALA A 497 9.17 -40.92 -3.47
N LEU A 498 9.50 -40.87 -4.76
CA LEU A 498 10.88 -40.87 -5.25
C LEU A 498 11.68 -39.69 -4.70
N PHE A 499 11.09 -38.50 -4.66
CA PHE A 499 11.71 -37.31 -4.09
C PHE A 499 12.01 -37.51 -2.60
N ALA A 500 11.00 -37.89 -1.81
CA ALA A 500 11.18 -38.12 -0.38
C ALA A 500 12.28 -39.17 -0.12
N LEU A 501 12.20 -40.33 -0.79
CA LEU A 501 13.15 -41.41 -0.62
C LEU A 501 14.55 -41.07 -1.14
N ASN A 502 14.70 -40.33 -2.23
CA ASN A 502 16.01 -39.87 -2.72
C ASN A 502 16.71 -38.97 -1.70
N PHE A 503 15.96 -38.14 -0.98
CA PHE A 503 16.48 -37.22 0.04
C PHE A 503 16.53 -37.84 1.44
N GLY A 504 16.53 -39.16 1.61
CA GLY A 504 16.75 -39.74 2.95
C GLY A 504 15.51 -39.81 3.86
N ALA A 505 14.32 -39.40 3.39
CA ALA A 505 13.07 -39.53 4.15
C ALA A 505 12.68 -40.98 4.46
N LYS A 506 11.97 -41.19 5.58
CA LYS A 506 11.37 -42.49 5.92
C LYS A 506 9.88 -42.34 6.16
N PHE A 507 9.09 -43.31 5.70
CA PHE A 507 7.63 -43.35 5.88
C PHE A 507 7.30 -44.26 7.08
N PHE A 508 7.40 -43.73 8.31
CA PHE A 508 7.33 -44.52 9.55
C PHE A 508 6.00 -45.23 9.85
N PHE A 509 4.96 -44.97 9.06
CA PHE A 509 3.64 -45.59 9.16
C PHE A 509 3.47 -46.79 8.20
N MET A 510 4.48 -47.08 7.38
CA MET A 510 4.52 -48.24 6.49
C MET A 510 5.25 -49.40 7.17
N ASP A 511 4.90 -50.64 6.80
CA ASP A 511 5.61 -51.85 7.27
C ASP A 511 7.10 -51.83 6.89
N ASP A 512 7.40 -51.28 5.71
CA ASP A 512 8.75 -50.97 5.24
C ASP A 512 8.95 -49.44 5.20
N PRO A 513 9.63 -48.83 6.20
CA PRO A 513 9.83 -47.38 6.25
C PRO A 513 10.67 -46.82 5.09
N GLU A 514 11.34 -47.67 4.32
CA GLU A 514 12.16 -47.32 3.17
C GLU A 514 11.36 -47.44 1.85
N GLY A 515 10.05 -47.69 1.91
CA GLY A 515 9.16 -47.75 0.75
C GLY A 515 7.71 -47.33 1.01
N ILE A 516 6.95 -47.20 -0.07
CA ILE A 516 5.51 -46.91 -0.08
C ILE A 516 4.83 -47.65 -1.24
N ASP A 517 3.76 -48.40 -0.96
CA ASP A 517 3.07 -49.30 -1.91
C ASP A 517 1.68 -48.82 -2.35
N THR A 518 1.39 -47.54 -2.14
CA THR A 518 0.08 -46.92 -2.40
C THR A 518 0.08 -46.01 -3.63
N VAL A 519 1.17 -45.93 -4.38
CA VAL A 519 1.30 -45.01 -5.52
C VAL A 519 0.48 -45.53 -6.70
N THR A 520 -0.51 -44.75 -7.14
CA THR A 520 -1.43 -45.15 -8.22
C THR A 520 -1.12 -44.40 -9.52
N CYS A 521 -1.35 -45.05 -10.66
CA CYS A 521 -1.32 -44.38 -11.96
C CYS A 521 -2.51 -43.41 -12.12
N PRO A 522 -2.41 -42.39 -12.99
CA PRO A 522 -3.45 -41.37 -13.15
C PRO A 522 -4.73 -41.91 -13.83
N ASP A 523 -4.66 -43.05 -14.52
CA ASP A 523 -5.79 -43.70 -15.20
C ASP A 523 -6.67 -44.49 -14.21
N GLY A 524 -7.24 -43.81 -13.22
CA GLY A 524 -8.15 -44.40 -12.24
C GLY A 524 -7.50 -45.43 -11.30
N GLY A 525 -6.18 -45.41 -11.14
CA GLY A 525 -5.45 -46.34 -10.26
C GLY A 525 -5.45 -47.80 -10.73
N ASN A 526 -5.60 -48.00 -12.03
CA ASN A 526 -5.48 -49.28 -12.72
C ASN A 526 -4.16 -50.00 -12.37
N ILE A 527 -3.06 -49.25 -12.33
CA ILE A 527 -1.75 -49.73 -11.89
C ILE A 527 -1.41 -49.11 -10.52
N VAL A 528 -0.91 -49.94 -9.60
CA VAL A 528 -0.33 -49.50 -8.32
C VAL A 528 1.13 -49.91 -8.26
N PHE A 529 1.96 -48.98 -7.84
CA PHE A 529 3.40 -49.13 -7.71
C PHE A 529 3.81 -49.11 -6.24
N LYS A 530 4.72 -50.00 -5.89
CA LYS A 530 5.60 -49.86 -4.74
C LYS A 530 6.85 -49.11 -5.14
N VAL A 531 7.15 -48.04 -4.43
CA VAL A 531 8.38 -47.26 -4.56
C VAL A 531 9.23 -47.55 -3.33
N SER A 532 10.41 -48.13 -3.48
CA SER A 532 11.30 -48.40 -2.35
C SER A 532 12.75 -48.14 -2.69
N ARG A 533 13.57 -47.90 -1.66
CA ARG A 533 15.03 -47.93 -1.81
C ARG A 533 15.51 -49.37 -1.98
N ARG A 534 16.60 -49.55 -2.72
CA ARG A 534 17.28 -50.83 -2.84
C ARG A 534 18.23 -51.07 -1.67
#